data_AF-A0A8D8DDG0-F1
#
_entry.id   AF-A0A8D8DDG0-F1
#
_cell.length_a   1.000
_cell.length_b   1.000
_cell.length_c   1.000
_cell.angle_alpha   90.00
_cell.angle_beta   90.00
_cell.angle_gamma   90.00
#
_symmetry.space_group_name_H-M   'P 1'
#
loop_
_entity.id
_entity.type
_entity.pdbx_description
1 polymer ?
#
loop_
_entity_poly.entity_id
_entity_poly.type
_entity_poly.pdbx_seq_one_letter_code
_entity_poly.pdbx_strand_id
1 'polypeptide(L)'
;SIASYEYFKLRGVPFVKPLPLVGGMFPVLSGAMSVVDCTSEGYRRFRASRFSGLFMFRQPAYLIHDPELIKRIAIADFDHFVDHSFKFSTKMDPFLGRSLFFM
;
A
#
# COMPACT_ATOMS: atom_id res chain seq x y z
N SER A 1 12.77 -7.06 -1.46
CA SER A 1 13.22 -6.94 -2.87
C SER A 1 13.02 -5.50 -3.33
N ILE A 2 14.01 -4.86 -3.94
CA ILE A 2 13.93 -3.46 -4.41
C ILE A 2 13.41 -3.49 -5.85
N ALA A 3 12.20 -2.98 -6.10
CA ALA A 3 11.61 -3.01 -7.43
C ALA A 3 11.96 -1.77 -8.25
N SER A 4 12.08 -1.95 -9.57
CA SER A 4 12.11 -0.84 -10.52
C SER A 4 10.73 -0.17 -10.61
N TYR A 5 10.69 1.11 -10.95
CA TYR A 5 9.44 1.84 -11.20
C TYR A 5 8.65 1.34 -12.42
N GLU A 6 9.21 0.41 -13.20
CA GLU A 6 8.49 -0.31 -14.27
C GLU A 6 7.66 -1.51 -13.74
N TYR A 7 7.76 -1.87 -12.45
CA TYR A 7 7.14 -3.09 -11.88
C TYR A 7 5.65 -3.25 -12.20
N PHE A 8 4.85 -2.21 -11.97
CA PHE A 8 3.41 -2.23 -12.22
C PHE A 8 3.07 -2.07 -13.70
N LYS A 9 3.84 -1.27 -14.44
CA LYS A 9 3.69 -1.08 -15.88
C LYS A 9 3.83 -2.40 -16.63
N LEU A 10 4.85 -3.20 -16.29
CA LEU A 10 5.07 -4.52 -16.89
C LEU A 10 3.96 -5.54 -16.57
N ARG A 11 3.17 -5.30 -15.52
CA ARG A 11 2.07 -6.17 -15.08
C ARG A 11 0.69 -5.66 -15.51
N GLY A 12 0.64 -4.54 -16.24
CA GLY A 12 -0.64 -3.91 -16.62
C GLY A 12 -1.46 -3.41 -15.42
N VAL A 13 -0.82 -3.15 -14.28
CA VAL A 13 -1.50 -2.68 -13.07
C VAL A 13 -1.54 -1.15 -13.08
N PRO A 14 -2.71 -0.50 -12.90
CA PRO A 14 -2.80 0.95 -12.78
C PRO A 14 -2.01 1.46 -11.57
N PHE A 15 -1.17 2.47 -11.75
CA PHE A 15 -0.38 3.05 -10.67
C PHE A 15 0.00 4.49 -11.01
N VAL A 16 0.26 5.32 -10.00
CA VAL A 16 0.86 6.64 -10.22
C VAL A 16 2.37 6.45 -10.39
N LYS A 17 2.92 6.93 -11.51
CA LYS A 17 4.36 6.85 -11.76
C LYS A 17 5.10 7.67 -10.67
N PRO A 18 5.95 7.04 -9.85
CA PRO A 18 6.71 7.74 -8.82
C PRO A 18 7.77 8.66 -9.45
N LEU A 19 8.01 9.83 -8.86
CA LEU A 19 9.15 10.68 -9.24
C LEU A 19 10.47 9.99 -8.86
N PRO A 20 11.58 10.26 -9.60
CA PRO A 20 12.90 9.78 -9.20
C PRO A 20 13.25 10.19 -7.75
N LEU A 21 13.90 9.29 -7.00
CA LEU A 21 14.41 9.46 -5.62
C LEU A 21 13.38 9.57 -4.49
N VAL A 22 12.29 10.34 -4.64
CA VAL A 22 11.29 10.55 -3.56
C VAL A 22 9.95 9.86 -3.84
N GLY A 23 9.75 9.43 -5.08
CA GLY A 23 8.61 8.65 -5.50
C GLY A 23 7.27 9.37 -5.39
N GLY A 24 6.20 8.60 -5.18
CA GLY A 24 4.87 9.11 -4.85
C GLY A 24 4.72 9.52 -3.37
N MET A 25 5.77 9.33 -2.57
CA MET A 25 5.77 9.60 -1.13
C MET A 25 6.24 10.99 -0.75
N PHE A 26 6.69 11.83 -1.69
CA PHE A 26 7.13 13.20 -1.41
C PHE A 26 6.13 14.00 -0.55
N PRO A 27 4.81 14.01 -0.83
CA PRO A 27 3.85 14.74 0.00
C PRO A 27 3.77 14.24 1.45
N VAL A 28 4.02 12.94 1.66
CA VAL A 28 4.06 12.33 2.99
C VAL A 28 5.34 12.74 3.71
N LEU A 29 6.49 12.70 3.02
CA LEU A 29 7.79 13.06 3.61
C LEU A 29 7.93 14.54 3.89
N SER A 30 7.31 15.40 3.07
CA SER A 30 7.28 16.85 3.29
C SER A 30 6.29 17.27 4.38
N GLY A 31 5.51 16.34 4.93
CA GLY A 31 4.44 16.63 5.89
C GLY A 31 3.23 17.35 5.28
N ALA A 32 3.15 17.45 3.96
CA ALA A 32 2.03 18.08 3.25
C ALA A 32 0.77 17.21 3.25
N MET A 33 0.90 15.90 3.49
CA MET A 33 -0.18 14.92 3.43
C MET A 33 0.09 13.77 4.41
N SER A 34 -0.93 13.25 5.09
CA SER A 34 -0.75 12.04 5.89
C SER A 34 -0.65 10.79 5.02
N VAL A 35 -0.13 9.70 5.57
CA VAL A 35 -0.12 8.38 4.88
C VAL A 35 -1.55 7.97 4.50
N VAL A 36 -2.52 8.20 5.39
CA VAL A 36 -3.94 7.87 5.20
C VAL A 36 -4.56 8.70 4.08
N ASP A 37 -4.23 9.99 4.00
CA ASP A 37 -4.72 10.83 2.91
C ASP A 37 -4.13 10.35 1.58
N CYS A 38 -2.84 9.98 1.56
CA CYS A 38 -2.15 9.50 0.36
C CYS A 38 -2.77 8.19 -0.17
N THR A 39 -3.05 7.24 0.72
CA THR A 39 -3.74 5.99 0.35
C THR A 39 -5.17 6.25 -0.09
N SER A 40 -5.91 7.14 0.58
CA SER A 40 -7.26 7.56 0.20
C SER A 40 -7.32 8.21 -1.19
N GLU A 41 -6.36 9.04 -1.52
CA GLU A 41 -6.25 9.66 -2.85
C GLU A 41 -5.93 8.61 -3.92
N GLY A 42 -5.03 7.66 -3.62
CA GLY A 42 -4.79 6.50 -4.48
C GLY A 42 -6.07 5.70 -4.76
N TYR A 43 -6.89 5.48 -3.71
CA TYR A 43 -8.18 4.80 -3.83
C TYR A 43 -9.14 5.56 -4.76
N ARG A 44 -9.26 6.88 -4.57
CA ARG A 44 -10.12 7.74 -5.41
C ARG A 44 -9.68 7.76 -6.87
N ARG A 45 -8.37 7.86 -7.14
CA ARG A 45 -7.82 7.93 -8.49
C ARG A 45 -8.09 6.68 -9.32
N PHE A 46 -8.04 5.51 -8.69
CA PHE A 46 -8.18 4.23 -9.38
C PHE A 46 -9.49 3.49 -9.05
N ARG A 47 -10.54 4.23 -8.68
CA ARG A 47 -11.83 3.68 -8.23
C ARG A 47 -12.48 2.68 -9.21
N ALA A 48 -12.20 2.79 -10.50
CA ALA A 48 -12.73 1.88 -11.53
C ALA A 48 -11.95 0.55 -11.63
N SER A 49 -10.77 0.45 -11.00
CA SER A 49 -9.96 -0.76 -10.98
C SER A 49 -10.22 -1.58 -9.72
N ARG A 50 -10.05 -2.91 -9.78
CA ARG A 50 -10.18 -3.78 -8.60
C ARG A 50 -9.03 -3.60 -7.60
N PHE A 51 -7.86 -3.19 -8.10
CA PHE A 51 -6.67 -2.87 -7.33
C PHE A 51 -5.75 -1.95 -8.13
N SER A 52 -4.92 -1.19 -7.43
CA SER A 52 -3.88 -0.35 -8.02
C SER A 52 -2.54 -0.55 -7.33
N GLY A 53 -1.46 -0.18 -8.02
CA GLY A 53 -0.12 -0.14 -7.45
C GLY A 53 0.19 1.20 -6.81
N LEU A 54 0.95 1.16 -5.72
CA LEU A 54 1.66 2.29 -5.15
C LEU A 54 3.09 1.89 -4.83
N PHE A 55 3.98 2.87 -4.78
CA PHE A 55 5.35 2.66 -4.35
C PHE A 55 5.58 3.34 -3.00
N MET A 56 5.86 2.53 -1.98
CA MET A 56 6.44 3.02 -0.72
C MET A 56 7.96 3.05 -0.91
N PHE A 57 8.49 4.23 -1.25
CA PHE A 57 9.86 4.38 -1.76
C PHE A 57 10.11 3.49 -3.00
N ARG A 58 10.93 2.43 -2.86
CA ARG A 58 11.22 1.44 -3.91
C ARG A 58 10.51 0.09 -3.68
N GLN A 59 9.64 0.03 -2.67
CA GLN A 59 8.85 -1.16 -2.38
C GLN A 59 7.48 -1.04 -3.06
N PRO A 60 7.14 -1.95 -3.99
CA PRO A 60 5.82 -1.96 -4.59
C PRO A 60 4.81 -2.49 -3.56
N ALA A 61 3.65 -1.85 -3.49
CA ALA A 61 2.51 -2.26 -2.69
C ALA A 61 1.23 -2.19 -3.50
N TYR A 62 0.28 -3.07 -3.20
CA TYR A 62 -1.02 -3.10 -3.84
C TYR A 62 -2.06 -2.45 -2.92
N LEU A 63 -2.83 -1.53 -3.48
CA LEU A 63 -4.01 -0.95 -2.85
C LEU A 63 -5.24 -1.67 -3.42
N ILE A 64 -6.00 -2.32 -2.56
CA ILE A 64 -7.16 -3.13 -2.94
C ILE A 64 -8.43 -2.28 -2.87
N HIS A 65 -9.18 -2.22 -3.96
CA HIS A 65 -10.41 -1.43 -4.08
C HIS A 65 -11.68 -2.27 -4.06
N ASP A 66 -11.55 -3.58 -4.27
CA ASP A 66 -12.66 -4.52 -4.34
C ASP A 66 -12.90 -5.23 -3.00
N PRO A 67 -14.06 -5.03 -2.35
CA PRO A 67 -14.41 -5.70 -1.11
C PRO A 67 -14.41 -7.23 -1.20
N GLU A 68 -14.78 -7.82 -2.34
CA GLU A 68 -14.74 -9.27 -2.53
C GLU A 68 -13.30 -9.79 -2.53
N LEU A 69 -12.38 -9.02 -3.10
CA LEU A 69 -10.96 -9.35 -3.11
C LEU A 69 -10.36 -9.22 -1.69
N ILE A 70 -10.73 -8.17 -0.94
CA ILE A 70 -10.35 -8.02 0.47
C ILE A 70 -10.85 -9.23 1.28
N LYS A 71 -12.13 -9.59 1.12
CA LYS A 71 -12.72 -10.74 1.82
C LYS A 71 -11.97 -12.03 1.50
N ARG A 72 -11.62 -12.25 0.23
CA ARG A 72 -10.88 -13.43 -0.20
C ARG A 72 -9.49 -13.48 0.43
N ILE A 73 -8.74 -12.38 0.37
CA ILE A 73 -7.41 -12.25 1.00
C ILE A 73 -7.48 -12.48 2.50
N ALA A 74 -8.48 -11.91 3.17
CA ALA A 74 -8.59 -11.96 4.63
C ALA A 74 -9.15 -13.28 5.19
N ILE A 75 -9.77 -14.13 4.36
CA ILE A 75 -10.44 -15.36 4.80
C ILE A 75 -9.88 -16.59 4.10
N ALA A 76 -10.02 -16.67 2.77
CA ALA A 76 -9.71 -17.88 2.02
C ALA A 76 -8.20 -18.04 1.80
N ASP A 77 -7.52 -16.93 1.49
CA ASP A 77 -6.12 -16.93 1.13
C ASP A 77 -5.22 -16.41 2.27
N PHE A 78 -5.74 -16.25 3.49
CA PHE A 78 -5.06 -15.60 4.62
C PHE A 78 -3.67 -16.18 4.90
N ASP A 79 -3.51 -17.50 4.79
CA ASP A 79 -2.25 -18.21 5.04
C ASP A 79 -1.11 -17.76 4.10
N HIS A 80 -1.43 -17.14 2.96
CA HIS A 80 -0.46 -16.56 2.02
C HIS A 80 -0.10 -15.10 2.34
N PHE A 81 -0.85 -14.43 3.22
CA PHE A 81 -0.73 -13.00 3.55
C PHE A 81 -0.46 -12.77 5.05
N VAL A 82 0.32 -13.65 5.66
CA VAL A 82 0.67 -13.59 7.09
C VAL A 82 1.72 -12.54 7.45
N ASP A 83 2.46 -12.03 6.46
CA ASP A 83 3.50 -11.02 6.67
C ASP A 83 2.93 -9.60 6.72
N HIS A 84 3.22 -8.89 7.81
CA HIS A 84 2.78 -7.50 8.00
C HIS A 84 3.84 -6.49 7.52
N SER A 85 3.41 -5.54 6.67
CA SER A 85 4.25 -4.48 6.11
C SER A 85 4.79 -3.49 7.15
N PHE A 86 4.03 -3.24 8.23
CA PHE A 86 4.44 -2.37 9.33
C PHE A 86 4.55 -3.19 10.62
N LYS A 87 5.78 -3.40 11.09
CA LYS A 87 6.04 -4.01 12.40
C LYS A 87 6.10 -2.89 13.43
N PHE A 88 4.96 -2.58 14.04
CA PHE A 88 4.95 -1.68 15.19
C PHE A 88 5.46 -2.43 16.41
N SER A 89 6.43 -1.85 17.11
CA SER A 89 6.87 -2.39 18.39
C SER A 89 5.75 -2.19 19.40
N THR A 90 5.37 -3.26 20.10
CA THR A 90 4.43 -3.22 21.23
C THR A 90 4.92 -2.32 22.37
N LYS A 91 6.22 -1.99 22.40
CA LYS A 91 6.80 -1.01 23.33
C LYS A 91 6.54 0.44 22.92
N MET A 92 6.38 0.73 21.63
CA MET A 92 6.09 2.08 21.14
C MET A 92 4.58 2.34 21.14
N ASP A 93 3.81 1.38 20.64
CA ASP A 93 2.35 1.47 20.62
C ASP A 93 1.75 0.07 20.86
N PRO A 94 1.20 -0.19 22.07
CA PRO A 94 0.59 -1.48 22.40
C PRO A 94 -0.64 -1.82 21.57
N PHE A 95 -1.36 -0.82 21.05
CA PHE A 95 -2.55 -1.03 20.23
C PHE A 95 -2.14 -1.43 18.80
N LEU A 96 -1.26 -0.65 18.17
CA LEU A 96 -0.79 -0.92 16.81
C LEU A 96 0.12 -2.14 16.75
N GLY A 97 0.95 -2.36 17.76
CA GLY A 97 1.83 -3.52 17.85
C GLY A 97 1.09 -4.86 18.05
N ARG A 98 -0.19 -4.83 18.39
CA ARG A 98 -1.08 -6.00 18.48
C ARG A 98 -2.13 -6.05 17.38
N SER A 99 -2.20 -5.03 16.53
CA SER A 99 -3.17 -5.00 15.43
C SER A 99 -2.72 -5.91 14.30
N LEU A 100 -3.64 -6.75 13.82
CA LEU A 100 -3.42 -7.59 12.64
C LEU A 100 -3.46 -6.78 11.34
N PHE A 101 -4.11 -5.62 11.35
CA PHE A 101 -4.29 -4.77 10.19
C PHE A 101 -4.00 -3.31 10.56
N PHE A 102 -3.35 -2.59 9.65
CA PHE A 102 -3.19 -1.15 9.73
C PHE A 102 -3.84 -0.56 8.47
N MET A 103 -4.75 0.40 8.66
CA MET A 103 -5.52 1.01 7.58
C MET A 103 -4.83 2.25 7.03
#